data_AF-T0Z670-F1
#
_entry.id   AF-T0Z670-F1
#
_cell.length_a   1.000
_cell.length_b   1.000
_cell.length_c   1.000
_cell.angle_alpha   90.00
_cell.angle_beta   90.00
_cell.angle_gamma   90.00
#
_symmetry.space_group_name_H-M   'P 1'
#
loop_
_entity.id
_entity.type
_entity.pdbx_description
1 polymer ?
#
loop_
_entity_poly.entity_id
_entity_poly.type
_entity_poly.pdbx_seq_one_letter_code
_entity_poly.pdbx_strand_id
1 'polypeptide(L)'
;MNFEPQQRKLSIRVDFEVGSRFAVPGQVGEHPVHDTVTKTYRHLNFFQYECELEVRVPRVKLPDGKVIQITPAWSGKLSGFTLLFEAFVLLLARETTFTGASRISGLSVHRVMALCEKYVNEAVSTADLSEVRRVALDETSRAKGHEYVTLFADADADPARRRVIFVAEGKDAATVEAFE
;
A
#
# COMPACT_ATOMS: atom_id res chain seq x y z
N MET A 1 -13.69 23.45 -4.00
CA MET A 1 -13.60 22.45 -5.09
C MET A 1 -13.22 23.18 -6.36
N ASN A 2 -12.31 22.62 -7.15
CA ASN A 2 -11.93 23.13 -8.47
C ASN A 2 -12.17 22.02 -9.49
N PHE A 3 -12.89 22.31 -10.56
CA PHE A 3 -13.31 21.31 -11.56
C PHE A 3 -12.87 21.76 -12.96
N GLU A 4 -12.03 20.95 -13.59
CA GLU A 4 -11.37 21.24 -14.86
C GLU A 4 -11.77 20.19 -15.90
N PRO A 5 -12.93 20.35 -16.56
CA PRO A 5 -13.49 19.30 -17.40
C PRO A 5 -12.64 18.98 -18.63
N GLN A 6 -11.94 19.97 -19.18
CA GLN A 6 -11.05 19.83 -20.34
C GLN A 6 -9.83 18.98 -20.02
N GLN A 7 -9.33 19.06 -18.79
CA GLN A 7 -8.20 18.25 -18.30
C GLN A 7 -8.66 16.93 -17.66
N ARG A 8 -9.98 16.71 -17.56
CA ARG A 8 -10.60 15.60 -16.82
C ARG A 8 -10.13 15.53 -15.36
N LYS A 9 -10.01 16.68 -14.69
CA LYS A 9 -9.53 16.76 -13.31
C LYS A 9 -10.55 17.38 -12.37
N LEU A 10 -10.54 16.89 -11.13
CA LEU A 10 -11.31 17.38 -10.00
C LEU A 10 -10.41 17.51 -8.77
N SER A 11 -10.20 18.73 -8.28
CA SER A 11 -9.47 18.97 -7.04
C SER A 11 -10.42 19.35 -5.91
N ILE A 12 -10.36 18.62 -4.81
CA ILE A 12 -11.17 18.87 -3.61
C ILE A 12 -10.24 19.37 -2.51
N ARG A 13 -10.57 20.53 -1.93
CA ARG A 13 -9.84 21.05 -0.78
C ARG A 13 -10.38 20.43 0.49
N VAL A 14 -9.48 19.89 1.30
CA VAL A 14 -9.79 19.29 2.60
C VAL A 14 -9.04 20.08 3.66
N ASP A 15 -9.78 20.50 4.67
CA ASP A 15 -9.25 21.35 5.73
C ASP A 15 -9.79 20.92 7.10
N PHE A 16 -9.09 21.35 8.15
CA PHE A 16 -9.52 21.26 9.53
C PHE A 16 -9.96 22.64 10.05
N GLU A 17 -10.77 22.65 11.10
CA GLU A 17 -11.30 23.88 11.69
C GLU A 17 -10.20 24.67 12.41
N VAL A 18 -10.18 25.99 12.25
CA VAL A 18 -9.22 26.85 12.95
C VAL A 18 -9.43 26.71 14.47
N GLY A 19 -8.33 26.55 15.21
CA GLY A 19 -8.37 26.30 16.65
C GLY A 19 -8.45 24.82 17.04
N SER A 20 -8.53 23.91 16.06
CA SER A 20 -8.43 22.47 16.30
C SER A 20 -7.14 22.09 17.05
N ARG A 21 -7.23 21.04 17.85
CA ARG A 21 -6.10 20.40 18.53
C ARG A 21 -6.03 18.96 18.08
N PHE A 22 -4.83 18.39 18.09
CA PHE A 22 -4.60 17.04 17.60
C PHE A 22 -3.79 16.22 18.59
N ALA A 23 -4.22 14.97 18.79
CA ALA A 23 -3.45 13.96 19.49
C ALA A 23 -2.29 13.46 18.63
N VAL A 24 -1.18 13.08 19.28
CA VAL A 24 -0.03 12.44 18.64
C VAL A 24 0.16 11.06 19.25
N PRO A 25 0.29 9.98 18.46
CA PRO A 25 0.54 8.64 18.98
C PRO A 25 1.77 8.61 19.91
N GLY A 26 1.60 8.04 21.11
CA GLY A 26 2.65 7.96 22.13
C GLY A 26 2.89 9.25 22.94
N GLN A 27 2.05 10.29 22.77
CA GLN A 27 2.10 11.52 23.55
C GLN A 27 0.81 11.72 24.34
N VAL A 28 0.91 12.40 25.48
CA VAL A 28 -0.24 12.67 26.36
C VAL A 28 -0.95 13.94 25.94
N GLY A 29 -2.26 13.84 25.73
CA GLY A 29 -3.15 14.97 25.46
C GLY A 29 -3.18 15.42 24.00
N GLU A 30 -3.78 16.60 23.78
CA GLU A 30 -3.91 17.22 22.45
C GLU A 30 -3.16 18.54 22.36
N HIS A 31 -2.52 18.74 21.22
CA HIS A 31 -1.62 19.86 20.98
C HIS A 31 -2.24 20.84 19.98
N PRO A 32 -2.12 22.16 20.21
CA PRO A 32 -2.58 23.15 19.25
C PRO A 32 -1.75 23.08 17.96
N VAL A 33 -2.37 23.42 16.84
CA VAL A 33 -1.67 23.53 15.56
C VAL A 33 -0.63 24.65 15.65
N HIS A 34 0.62 24.31 15.31
CA HIS A 34 1.73 25.25 15.24
C HIS A 34 1.77 25.93 13.88
N ASP A 35 1.73 25.13 12.82
CA ASP A 35 1.66 25.58 11.43
C ASP A 35 1.07 24.44 10.55
N THR A 36 1.07 24.64 9.24
CA THR A 36 0.44 23.69 8.29
C THR A 36 1.33 23.43 7.08
N VAL A 37 1.12 22.28 6.42
CA VAL A 37 1.69 21.95 5.11
C VAL A 37 0.56 21.47 4.20
N THR A 38 0.49 22.00 2.98
CA THR A 38 -0.45 21.49 1.97
C THR A 38 0.13 20.26 1.31
N LYS A 39 -0.65 19.17 1.26
CA LYS A 39 -0.31 17.93 0.55
C LYS A 39 -1.38 17.56 -0.45
N THR A 40 -0.95 16.97 -1.57
CA THR A 40 -1.86 16.44 -2.59
C THR A 40 -1.95 14.93 -2.50
N TYR A 41 -3.16 14.40 -2.53
CA TYR A 41 -3.42 12.96 -2.52
C TYR A 41 -4.28 12.57 -3.72
N ARG A 42 -3.82 11.60 -4.51
CA ARG A 42 -4.65 10.96 -5.53
C ARG A 42 -5.71 10.10 -4.85
N HIS A 43 -6.97 10.37 -5.18
CA HIS A 43 -8.15 9.69 -4.66
C HIS A 43 -8.91 8.95 -5.76
N LEU A 44 -9.96 8.21 -5.40
CA LEU A 44 -10.85 7.59 -6.38
C LEU A 44 -11.41 8.62 -7.35
N ASN A 45 -11.53 8.23 -8.62
CA ASN A 45 -12.15 9.10 -9.61
C ASN A 45 -13.60 9.38 -9.25
N PHE A 46 -14.03 10.61 -9.50
CA PHE A 46 -15.45 10.92 -9.56
C PHE A 46 -15.87 10.81 -11.02
N PHE A 47 -16.61 9.75 -11.36
CA PHE A 47 -16.90 9.37 -12.74
C PHE A 47 -15.61 9.23 -13.58
N GLN A 48 -15.53 9.88 -14.74
CA GLN A 48 -14.36 9.90 -15.61
C GLN A 48 -13.26 10.89 -15.18
N TYR A 49 -13.44 11.61 -14.07
CA TYR A 49 -12.54 12.68 -13.65
C TYR A 49 -11.53 12.19 -12.61
N GLU A 50 -10.26 12.39 -12.90
CA GLU A 50 -9.17 12.19 -11.95
C GLU A 50 -9.35 13.12 -10.76
N CYS A 51 -9.45 12.53 -9.56
CA CYS A 51 -9.64 13.27 -8.33
C CYS A 51 -8.35 13.36 -7.52
N GLU A 52 -8.02 14.59 -7.12
CA GLU A 52 -6.97 14.89 -6.17
C GLU A 52 -7.55 15.63 -4.96
N LEU A 53 -7.05 15.29 -3.77
CA LEU A 53 -7.35 16.02 -2.53
C LEU A 53 -6.19 16.96 -2.23
N GLU A 54 -6.48 18.25 -2.19
CA GLU A 54 -5.58 19.29 -1.67
C GLU A 54 -5.85 19.45 -0.17
N VAL A 55 -4.95 18.93 0.66
CA VAL A 55 -5.20 18.77 2.09
C VAL A 55 -4.29 19.69 2.87
N ARG A 56 -4.87 20.59 3.67
CA ARG A 56 -4.11 21.38 4.64
C ARG A 56 -3.81 20.51 5.85
N VAL A 57 -2.61 19.94 5.90
CA VAL A 57 -2.21 19.01 6.96
C VAL A 57 -1.62 19.80 8.14
N PRO A 58 -2.15 19.64 9.36
CA PRO A 58 -1.63 20.35 10.53
C PRO A 58 -0.31 19.75 11.00
N ARG A 59 0.59 20.61 11.48
CA ARG A 59 1.73 20.20 12.30
C ARG A 59 1.56 20.79 13.69
N VAL A 60 1.77 19.96 14.71
CA VAL A 60 1.69 20.36 16.11
C VAL A 60 3.07 20.44 16.72
N LYS A 61 3.25 21.33 17.68
CA LYS A 61 4.50 21.42 18.46
C LYS A 61 4.29 20.77 19.83
N LEU A 62 5.07 19.75 20.12
CA LEU A 62 5.07 19.04 21.40
C LEU A 62 5.75 19.88 22.51
N PRO A 63 5.51 19.55 23.80
CA PRO A 63 6.17 20.21 24.93
C PRO A 63 7.69 20.11 24.90
N ASP A 64 8.25 19.04 24.34
CA ASP A 64 9.70 18.84 24.17
C ASP A 64 10.29 19.67 23.01
N GLY A 65 9.47 20.47 22.32
CA GLY A 65 9.86 21.34 21.22
C GLY A 65 9.81 20.69 19.84
N LYS A 66 9.56 19.38 19.73
CA LYS A 66 9.46 18.70 18.42
C LYS A 66 8.20 19.10 17.67
N VAL A 67 8.34 19.26 16.35
CA VAL A 67 7.21 19.53 15.45
C VAL A 67 6.84 18.24 14.72
N ILE A 68 5.59 17.80 14.86
CA ILE A 68 5.10 16.56 14.27
C ILE A 68 3.95 16.88 13.32
N GLN A 69 4.05 16.35 12.10
CA GLN A 69 2.95 16.41 11.15
C GLN A 69 1.90 15.34 11.49
N ILE A 70 0.64 15.76 11.59
CA ILE A 70 -0.48 14.84 11.77
C ILE A 70 -0.75 14.12 10.46
N THR A 71 -0.82 12.79 10.49
CA THR A 71 -1.16 11.99 9.33
C THR A 71 -2.68 11.73 9.33
N PRO A 72 -3.44 12.16 8.30
CA PRO A 72 -4.86 11.85 8.22
C PRO A 72 -5.10 10.35 8.25
N ALA A 73 -6.10 9.87 8.99
CA ALA A 73 -6.36 8.43 9.14
C ALA A 73 -6.67 7.71 7.81
N TRP A 74 -7.08 8.45 6.79
CA TRP A 74 -7.40 7.95 5.44
C TRP A 74 -6.25 8.14 4.42
N SER A 75 -5.11 8.71 4.82
CA SER A 75 -3.94 8.79 3.94
C SER A 75 -3.31 7.42 3.75
N GLY A 76 -2.93 7.14 2.51
CA GLY A 76 -2.32 5.88 2.08
C GLY A 76 -0.95 5.63 2.71
N LYS A 77 -0.51 4.37 2.61
CA LYS A 77 0.80 3.93 3.09
C LYS A 77 1.93 4.42 2.19
N LEU A 78 1.64 4.64 0.91
CA LEU A 78 2.52 5.32 -0.02
C LEU A 78 2.18 6.81 -0.08
N SER A 79 3.23 7.62 -0.23
CA SER A 79 3.07 9.07 -0.31
C SER A 79 2.20 9.47 -1.50
N GLY A 80 1.28 10.40 -1.25
CA GLY A 80 0.42 11.00 -2.28
C GLY A 80 -0.78 10.15 -2.68
N PHE A 81 -1.15 9.12 -1.94
CA PHE A 81 -2.37 8.34 -2.15
C PHE A 81 -3.28 8.35 -0.94
N THR A 82 -4.56 8.11 -1.16
CA THR A 82 -5.52 7.79 -0.09
C THR A 82 -5.64 6.28 0.06
N LEU A 83 -5.96 5.77 1.26
CA LEU A 83 -6.16 4.33 1.50
C LEU A 83 -7.19 3.72 0.55
N LEU A 84 -8.28 4.44 0.26
CA LEU A 84 -9.31 3.98 -0.67
C LEU A 84 -8.80 3.84 -2.11
N PHE A 85 -7.96 4.77 -2.55
CA PHE A 85 -7.34 4.67 -3.87
C PHE A 85 -6.34 3.51 -3.92
N GLU A 86 -5.56 3.30 -2.85
CA GLU A 86 -4.63 2.16 -2.79
C GLU A 86 -5.39 0.82 -2.81
N ALA A 87 -6.48 0.70 -2.04
CA ALA A 87 -7.33 -0.48 -2.06
C ALA A 87 -7.92 -0.77 -3.46
N PHE A 88 -8.34 0.27 -4.19
CA PHE A 88 -8.80 0.10 -5.57
C PHE A 88 -7.71 -0.44 -6.49
N VAL A 89 -6.48 0.07 -6.39
CA VAL A 89 -5.35 -0.42 -7.18
C VAL A 89 -5.02 -1.88 -6.85
N LEU A 90 -5.04 -2.25 -5.56
CA LEU A 90 -4.84 -3.65 -5.14
C LEU A 90 -5.92 -4.58 -5.68
N LEU A 91 -7.19 -4.16 -5.67
CA LEU A 91 -8.28 -4.93 -6.24
C LEU A 91 -8.08 -5.15 -7.75
N LEU A 92 -7.68 -4.11 -8.49
CA LEU A 92 -7.35 -4.26 -9.91
C LEU A 92 -6.19 -5.23 -10.13
N ALA A 93 -5.13 -5.13 -9.33
CA ALA A 93 -3.94 -5.98 -9.45
C ALA A 93 -4.23 -7.47 -9.18
N ARG A 94 -5.32 -7.80 -8.48
CA ARG A 94 -5.79 -9.18 -8.30
C ARG A 94 -6.51 -9.73 -9.52
N GLU A 95 -7.21 -8.87 -10.27
CA GLU A 95 -8.07 -9.26 -11.37
C GLU A 95 -7.44 -9.07 -12.76
N THR A 96 -6.31 -8.36 -12.83
CA THR A 96 -5.61 -8.11 -14.09
C THR A 96 -4.09 -7.94 -13.90
N THR A 97 -3.36 -7.84 -15.01
CA THR A 97 -1.91 -7.60 -14.99
C THR A 97 -1.59 -6.21 -14.44
N PHE A 98 -0.36 -5.99 -13.94
CA PHE A 98 0.05 -4.65 -13.50
C PHE A 98 -0.08 -3.58 -14.59
N THR A 99 0.14 -3.95 -15.86
CA THR A 99 -0.11 -3.06 -17.00
C THR A 99 -1.60 -2.77 -17.18
N GLY A 100 -2.46 -3.77 -17.02
CA GLY A 100 -3.93 -3.59 -17.02
C GLY A 100 -4.40 -2.65 -15.90
N ALA A 101 -3.92 -2.89 -14.68
CA ALA A 101 -4.24 -2.07 -13.51
C ALA A 101 -3.71 -0.64 -13.66
N SER A 102 -2.51 -0.47 -14.22
CA SER A 102 -1.91 0.84 -14.55
C SER A 102 -2.80 1.62 -15.53
N ARG A 103 -3.26 0.98 -16.61
CA ARG A 103 -4.15 1.61 -17.59
C ARG A 103 -5.48 2.07 -16.99
N ILE A 104 -6.06 1.29 -16.09
CA ILE A 104 -7.35 1.61 -15.46
C ILE A 104 -7.21 2.68 -14.38
N SER A 105 -6.17 2.57 -13.53
CA SER A 105 -5.94 3.51 -12.43
C SER A 105 -5.29 4.84 -12.86
N GLY A 106 -4.68 4.88 -14.04
CA GLY A 106 -3.92 6.04 -14.54
C GLY A 106 -2.53 6.17 -13.92
N LEU A 107 -2.08 5.20 -13.11
CA LEU A 107 -0.74 5.17 -12.56
C LEU A 107 0.28 4.61 -13.55
N SER A 108 1.56 4.90 -13.33
CA SER A 108 2.63 4.12 -13.98
C SER A 108 2.67 2.69 -13.41
N VAL A 109 3.08 1.73 -14.23
CA VAL A 109 3.22 0.32 -13.81
C VAL A 109 4.14 0.20 -12.60
N HIS A 110 5.23 0.98 -12.53
CA HIS A 110 6.14 1.00 -11.37
C HIS A 110 5.44 1.40 -10.07
N ARG A 111 4.50 2.37 -10.11
CA ARG A 111 3.74 2.77 -8.91
C ARG A 111 2.72 1.70 -8.50
N VAL A 112 2.11 1.02 -9.45
CA VAL A 112 1.23 -0.13 -9.17
C VAL A 112 2.02 -1.25 -8.49
N MET A 113 3.20 -1.59 -9.02
CA MET A 113 4.08 -2.61 -8.43
C MET A 113 4.55 -2.22 -7.03
N ALA A 114 5.04 -0.99 -6.83
CA ALA A 114 5.48 -0.52 -5.51
C ALA A 114 4.35 -0.55 -4.47
N LEU A 115 3.11 -0.31 -4.89
CA LEU A 115 1.94 -0.42 -4.03
C LEU A 115 1.67 -1.87 -3.63
N CYS A 116 1.66 -2.78 -4.60
CA CYS A 116 1.49 -4.21 -4.31
C CYS A 116 2.60 -4.72 -3.39
N GLU A 117 3.85 -4.39 -3.69
CA GLU A 117 5.02 -4.75 -2.89
C GLU A 117 4.91 -4.24 -1.45
N LYS A 118 4.53 -2.97 -1.25
CA LYS A 118 4.37 -2.39 0.09
C LYS A 118 3.39 -3.19 0.95
N TYR A 119 2.25 -3.58 0.38
CA TYR A 119 1.22 -4.33 1.11
C TYR A 119 1.55 -5.81 1.26
N VAL A 120 2.17 -6.44 0.26
CA VAL A 120 2.67 -7.82 0.35
C VAL A 120 3.73 -7.93 1.45
N ASN A 121 4.71 -7.02 1.48
CA ASN A 121 5.77 -7.04 2.49
C ASN A 121 5.22 -6.89 3.92
N GLU A 122 4.20 -6.08 4.12
CA GLU A 122 3.56 -5.94 5.44
C GLU A 122 2.74 -7.17 5.82
N ALA A 123 2.03 -7.78 4.86
CA ALA A 123 1.32 -9.03 5.09
C ALA A 123 2.29 -10.17 5.43
N VAL A 124 3.43 -10.25 4.73
CA VAL A 124 4.49 -11.23 4.99
C VAL A 124 5.14 -10.98 6.35
N SER A 125 5.45 -9.73 6.71
CA SER A 125 6.12 -9.43 7.99
C SER A 125 5.27 -9.71 9.23
N THR A 126 3.96 -9.89 9.05
CA THR A 126 3.00 -10.20 10.12
C THR A 126 2.39 -11.59 9.96
N ALA A 127 2.86 -12.38 8.99
CA ALA A 127 2.34 -13.71 8.72
C ALA A 127 2.70 -14.67 9.87
N ASP A 128 1.66 -15.20 10.52
CA ASP A 128 1.81 -16.33 11.44
C ASP A 128 1.73 -17.65 10.68
N LEU A 129 2.79 -18.45 10.78
CA LEU A 129 2.96 -19.75 10.14
C LEU A 129 2.93 -20.91 11.13
N SER A 130 2.62 -20.66 12.41
CA SER A 130 2.64 -21.67 13.49
C SER A 130 1.68 -22.85 13.27
N GLU A 131 0.62 -22.64 12.50
CA GLU A 131 -0.37 -23.66 12.17
C GLU A 131 -0.09 -24.42 10.87
N VAL A 132 0.98 -24.10 10.15
CA VAL A 132 1.35 -24.83 8.93
C VAL A 132 1.75 -26.26 9.31
N ARG A 133 1.07 -27.26 8.72
CA ARG A 133 1.34 -28.69 8.96
C ARG A 133 1.89 -29.43 7.76
N ARG A 134 1.64 -28.92 6.56
CA ARG A 134 2.00 -29.54 5.29
C ARG A 134 2.48 -28.46 4.35
N VAL A 135 3.62 -28.70 3.71
CA VAL A 135 4.18 -27.80 2.71
C VAL A 135 4.19 -28.53 1.38
N ALA A 136 3.66 -27.89 0.34
CA ALA A 136 3.82 -28.31 -1.04
C ALA A 136 4.98 -27.54 -1.66
N LEU A 137 5.82 -28.26 -2.41
CA LEU A 137 6.89 -27.69 -3.20
C LEU A 137 6.48 -27.74 -4.67
N ASP A 138 6.64 -26.62 -5.37
CA ASP A 138 6.47 -26.54 -6.81
C ASP A 138 7.65 -25.80 -7.46
N GLU A 139 8.09 -26.29 -8.61
CA GLU A 139 9.20 -25.71 -9.36
C GLU A 139 8.68 -25.14 -10.68
N THR A 140 8.85 -23.84 -10.86
CA THR A 140 8.42 -23.17 -12.09
C THR A 140 9.61 -22.51 -12.78
N SER A 141 9.72 -22.71 -14.10
CA SER A 141 10.67 -21.96 -14.91
C SER A 141 10.22 -20.51 -15.03
N ARG A 142 11.05 -19.58 -14.57
CA ARG A 142 10.78 -18.13 -14.59
C ARG A 142 11.03 -17.52 -15.97
N ALA A 143 12.07 -18.00 -16.66
CA ALA A 143 12.47 -17.50 -17.98
C ALA A 143 13.10 -18.61 -18.82
N LYS A 144 13.20 -18.39 -20.14
CA LYS A 144 13.95 -19.27 -21.05
C LYS A 144 15.41 -19.34 -20.60
N GLY A 145 16.00 -20.53 -20.66
CA GLY A 145 17.41 -20.74 -20.30
C GLY A 145 17.64 -21.40 -18.94
N HIS A 146 16.66 -22.15 -18.43
CA HIS A 146 16.78 -22.90 -17.17
C HIS A 146 16.91 -22.03 -15.91
N GLU A 147 16.30 -20.84 -15.90
CA GLU A 147 16.06 -20.09 -14.68
C GLU A 147 14.80 -20.62 -13.98
N TYR A 148 14.98 -21.12 -12.76
CA TYR A 148 13.91 -21.72 -11.96
C TYR A 148 13.68 -20.93 -10.69
N VAL A 149 12.45 -20.97 -10.21
CA VAL A 149 12.09 -20.61 -8.84
C VAL A 149 11.41 -21.80 -8.19
N THR A 150 11.74 -22.05 -6.92
CA THR A 150 11.09 -23.06 -6.08
C THR A 150 10.13 -22.35 -5.15
N LEU A 151 8.87 -22.76 -5.17
CA LEU A 151 7.78 -22.24 -4.36
C LEU A 151 7.47 -23.22 -3.23
N PHE A 152 7.45 -22.73 -2.00
CA PHE A 152 6.99 -23.46 -0.83
C PHE A 152 5.64 -22.88 -0.43
N ALA A 153 4.59 -23.68 -0.46
CA ALA A 153 3.22 -23.24 -0.17
C ALA A 153 2.57 -24.07 0.93
N ASP A 154 1.74 -23.43 1.74
CA ASP A 154 0.89 -24.13 2.70
C ASP A 154 -0.10 -25.04 1.95
N ALA A 155 0.00 -26.34 2.21
CA ALA A 155 -0.85 -27.38 1.63
C ALA A 155 -2.05 -27.72 2.55
N ASP A 156 -2.63 -26.71 3.20
CA ASP A 156 -3.88 -26.85 3.95
C ASP A 156 -5.00 -27.39 3.05
N ALA A 157 -5.86 -28.22 3.64
CA ALA A 157 -7.04 -28.75 2.96
C ALA A 157 -8.03 -27.61 2.62
N ASP A 158 -8.13 -26.60 3.48
CA ASP A 158 -8.91 -25.39 3.25
C ASP A 158 -8.18 -24.44 2.28
N PRO A 159 -8.70 -24.22 1.04
CA PRO A 159 -8.08 -23.33 0.08
C PRO A 159 -7.93 -21.88 0.57
N ALA A 160 -8.76 -21.43 1.52
CA ALA A 160 -8.67 -20.08 2.07
C ALA A 160 -7.43 -19.86 2.94
N ARG A 161 -6.81 -20.94 3.41
CA ARG A 161 -5.58 -20.91 4.24
C ARG A 161 -4.30 -21.10 3.42
N ARG A 162 -4.43 -21.60 2.18
CA ARG A 162 -3.29 -21.81 1.29
C ARG A 162 -2.65 -20.48 0.93
N ARG A 163 -1.34 -20.41 1.11
CA ARG A 163 -0.52 -19.24 0.81
C ARG A 163 0.89 -19.67 0.47
N VAL A 164 1.57 -18.87 -0.35
CA VAL A 164 3.01 -19.01 -0.55
C VAL A 164 3.70 -18.60 0.75
N ILE A 165 4.56 -19.47 1.24
CA ILE A 165 5.33 -19.33 2.49
C ILE A 165 6.72 -18.78 2.17
N PHE A 166 7.37 -19.36 1.16
CA PHE A 166 8.74 -19.03 0.80
C PHE A 166 8.97 -19.23 -0.70
N VAL A 167 9.89 -18.45 -1.25
CA VAL A 167 10.29 -18.52 -2.66
C VAL A 167 11.81 -18.47 -2.71
N ALA A 168 12.42 -19.47 -3.34
CA ALA A 168 13.86 -19.56 -3.55
C ALA A 168 14.18 -19.47 -5.06
N GLU A 169 15.31 -18.85 -5.40
CA GLU A 169 15.87 -18.97 -6.75
C GLU A 169 16.58 -20.32 -6.90
N GLY A 170 16.41 -20.98 -8.04
CA GLY A 170 16.95 -22.32 -8.31
C GLY A 170 15.93 -23.44 -8.11
N LYS A 171 16.44 -24.68 -8.11
CA LYS A 171 15.68 -25.94 -8.05
C LYS A 171 16.46 -27.12 -7.46
N ASP A 172 17.58 -26.85 -6.80
CA ASP A 172 18.46 -27.87 -6.24
C ASP A 172 18.26 -28.00 -4.73
N ALA A 173 18.98 -28.91 -4.09
CA ALA A 173 18.88 -29.15 -2.65
C ALA A 173 19.12 -27.87 -1.81
N ALA A 174 19.87 -26.90 -2.34
CA ALA A 174 20.12 -25.63 -1.66
C ALA A 174 18.84 -24.81 -1.47
N THR A 175 17.80 -24.99 -2.29
CA THR A 175 16.51 -24.31 -2.09
C THR A 175 15.75 -24.84 -0.88
N VAL A 176 15.92 -26.13 -0.55
CA VAL A 176 15.35 -26.75 0.64
C VAL A 176 16.14 -26.35 1.88
N GLU A 177 17.48 -26.34 1.81
CA GLU A 177 18.33 -25.86 2.90
C GLU A 177 18.07 -24.38 3.24
N ALA A 178 17.73 -23.54 2.25
CA ALA A 178 17.37 -22.14 2.48
C ALA A 178 15.99 -21.94 3.13
N PHE A 179 15.13 -22.96 3.12
CA PHE A 179 13.81 -22.94 3.73
C PHE A 179 13.83 -23.41 5.20
N GLU A 180 14.74 -24.31 5.56
CA GLU A 180 14.95 -24.82 6.93
C GLU A 180 15.54 -23.77 7.89
#